data_AF-A0A9D9N157-F1
#
_entry.id   AF-A0A9D9N157-F1
#
_cell.length_a   1.000
_cell.length_b   1.000
_cell.length_c   1.000
_cell.angle_alpha   90.00
_cell.angle_beta   90.00
_cell.angle_gamma   90.00
#
_symmetry.space_group_name_H-M   'P 1'
#
loop_
_entity.id
_entity.type
_entity.pdbx_description
1 polymer ?
#
loop_
_entity_poly.entity_id
_entity_poly.type
_entity_poly.pdbx_seq_one_letter_code
_entity_poly.pdbx_strand_id
1 'polypeptide(L)'
;MPYISTFDREQMMMISWESLVAPESIARIIDAFVDSLDMESLGVRAAAEEGRPGYDPKGLIKLYIYGNRKGIRSSRKLAESCKLNLEVKWLVGGVEPDFRTISDFRKNNIDIMKKIFHEFNRRIAGAVEWGFVSVDGSKFLANNSKDRNFTKNKLDDRIKWLNEHTDEYLRILKDMDEQEDMDELPERLDREVIEEKLKEARERLEKYEAYQKIMEETGVSQMSLTDADAKLMKNKNGFAVAYNPQTAVDSETHLIRDFEMSNQVTDHGLLEPTLERIREEDGAAVLEAVA
;
A
#
# COMPACT_ATOMS: atom_id res chain seq x y z
N MET A 1 -24.93 -1.98 -45.34
CA MET A 1 -24.29 -0.66 -45.16
C MET A 1 -22.97 -0.67 -45.92
N PRO A 2 -22.64 0.36 -46.71
CA PRO A 2 -21.30 0.46 -47.28
C PRO A 2 -20.28 0.56 -46.15
N TYR A 3 -19.14 -0.10 -46.31
CA TYR A 3 -18.05 -0.05 -45.34
C TYR A 3 -17.37 1.32 -45.38
N ILE A 4 -16.84 1.76 -44.24
CA ILE A 4 -15.97 2.94 -44.16
C ILE A 4 -14.62 2.55 -44.74
N SER A 5 -14.15 3.23 -45.80
CA SER A 5 -12.83 2.96 -46.38
C SER A 5 -11.73 3.43 -45.44
N THR A 6 -10.70 2.60 -45.26
CA THR A 6 -9.48 2.96 -44.53
C THR A 6 -8.44 3.58 -45.47
N PHE A 7 -7.43 4.23 -44.91
CA PHE A 7 -6.26 4.70 -45.67
C PHE A 7 -5.39 3.52 -46.15
N ASP A 8 -4.71 3.72 -47.28
CA ASP A 8 -3.69 2.79 -47.77
C ASP A 8 -2.44 2.86 -46.87
N ARG A 9 -1.77 1.72 -46.64
CA ARG A 9 -0.60 1.63 -45.77
C ARG A 9 0.62 2.35 -46.33
N GLU A 10 0.68 2.55 -47.65
CA GLU A 10 1.77 3.24 -48.35
C GLU A 10 1.46 4.73 -48.59
N GLN A 11 0.26 5.19 -48.20
CA GLN A 11 -0.13 6.58 -48.35
C GLN A 11 0.70 7.50 -47.44
N MET A 12 1.44 8.43 -48.07
CA MET A 12 2.14 9.48 -47.33
C MET A 12 1.18 10.53 -46.78
N MET A 13 1.40 10.96 -45.53
CA MET A 13 0.65 12.03 -44.89
C MET A 13 1.61 13.04 -44.25
N MET A 14 1.29 14.34 -44.38
CA MET A 14 1.97 15.41 -43.65
C MET A 14 1.13 15.80 -42.45
N ILE A 15 1.59 15.46 -41.25
CA ILE A 15 0.92 15.71 -39.97
C ILE A 15 1.94 16.20 -38.95
N SER A 16 1.49 16.98 -37.98
CA SER A 16 2.31 17.37 -36.83
C SER A 16 2.02 16.46 -35.64
N TRP A 17 3.00 16.26 -34.76
CA TRP A 17 2.77 15.59 -33.47
C TRP A 17 1.65 16.28 -32.68
N GLU A 18 1.56 17.60 -32.80
CA GLU A 18 0.54 18.40 -32.15
C GLU A 18 -0.88 18.05 -32.61
N SER A 19 -1.08 17.82 -33.91
CA SER A 19 -2.38 17.41 -34.47
C SER A 19 -2.78 15.97 -34.12
N LEU A 20 -1.84 15.17 -33.62
CA LEU A 20 -2.05 13.75 -33.33
C LEU A 20 -2.61 13.49 -31.92
N VAL A 21 -2.51 14.46 -31.03
CA VAL A 21 -3.04 14.38 -29.66
C VAL A 21 -4.28 15.25 -29.55
N ALA A 22 -5.41 14.64 -29.19
CA ALA A 22 -6.68 15.36 -29.04
C ALA A 22 -6.57 16.50 -28.01
N PRO A 23 -7.26 17.64 -28.20
CA PRO A 23 -7.25 18.77 -27.25
C PRO A 23 -7.62 18.39 -25.81
N GLU A 24 -8.49 17.38 -25.65
CA GLU A 24 -9.01 16.89 -24.37
C GLU A 24 -8.14 15.77 -23.78
N SER A 25 -7.03 15.41 -24.44
CA SER A 25 -6.13 14.38 -23.93
C SER A 25 -5.48 14.81 -22.62
N ILE A 26 -5.46 13.90 -21.64
CA ILE A 26 -4.75 14.11 -20.38
C ILE A 26 -3.25 14.36 -20.57
N ALA A 27 -2.67 13.91 -21.69
CA ALA A 27 -1.29 14.20 -22.02
C ALA A 27 -1.02 15.71 -21.99
N ARG A 28 -1.97 16.53 -22.48
CA ARG A 28 -1.83 17.99 -22.49
C ARG A 28 -1.85 18.60 -21.10
N ILE A 29 -2.67 18.07 -20.20
CA ILE A 29 -2.70 18.49 -18.79
C ILE A 29 -1.37 18.14 -18.11
N ILE A 30 -0.86 16.94 -18.35
CA ILE A 30 0.43 16.48 -17.79
C ILE A 30 1.58 17.35 -18.32
N ASP A 31 1.56 17.66 -19.61
CA ASP A 31 2.56 18.48 -20.28
C ASP A 31 2.62 19.90 -19.69
N ALA A 32 1.47 20.59 -19.69
CA ALA A 32 1.34 21.94 -19.13
C ALA A 32 1.70 21.98 -17.63
N PHE A 33 1.29 20.96 -16.86
CA PHE A 33 1.65 20.87 -15.45
C PHE A 33 3.17 20.75 -15.27
N VAL A 34 3.81 19.77 -15.89
CA VAL A 34 5.25 19.54 -15.70
C VAL A 34 6.07 20.72 -16.23
N ASP A 35 5.62 21.38 -17.29
CA ASP A 35 6.32 22.54 -17.83
C ASP A 35 6.22 23.77 -16.93
N SER A 36 5.14 23.89 -16.15
CA SER A 36 4.99 24.94 -15.13
C SER A 36 5.83 24.75 -13.88
N LEU A 37 6.48 23.59 -13.71
CA LEU A 37 7.32 23.32 -12.54
C LEU A 37 8.72 23.92 -12.70
N ASP A 38 9.20 24.51 -11.62
CA ASP A 38 10.60 24.88 -11.46
C ASP A 38 11.42 23.65 -11.04
N MET A 39 12.14 23.09 -12.00
CA MET A 39 12.90 21.85 -11.81
C MET A 39 14.14 22.06 -10.92
N GLU A 40 14.70 23.27 -10.89
CA GLU A 40 15.89 23.58 -10.09
C GLU A 40 15.55 23.60 -8.61
N SER A 41 14.46 24.29 -8.22
CA SER A 41 14.02 24.30 -6.82
C SER A 41 13.54 22.93 -6.33
N LEU A 42 13.08 22.07 -7.23
CA LEU A 42 12.74 20.68 -6.93
C LEU A 42 13.97 19.76 -6.77
N GLY A 43 15.17 20.25 -7.07
CA GLY A 43 16.43 19.53 -6.90
C GLY A 43 16.76 18.57 -8.04
N VAL A 44 16.15 18.74 -9.21
CA VAL A 44 16.49 17.97 -10.41
C VAL A 44 17.86 18.45 -10.89
N ARG A 45 18.82 17.53 -10.99
CA ARG A 45 20.19 17.86 -11.42
C ARG A 45 20.19 18.33 -12.87
N ALA A 46 20.97 19.39 -13.13
CA ALA A 46 21.26 19.84 -14.48
C ALA A 46 21.94 18.72 -15.29
N ALA A 47 21.75 18.75 -16.61
CA ALA A 47 22.46 17.85 -17.52
C ALA A 47 23.97 18.04 -17.39
N ALA A 48 24.73 16.94 -17.45
CA ALA A 48 26.18 17.03 -17.51
C ALA A 48 26.61 17.73 -18.81
N GLU A 49 27.58 18.64 -18.73
CA GLU A 49 28.12 19.35 -19.89
C GLU A 49 28.96 18.44 -20.81
N GLU A 50 29.52 17.35 -20.25
CA GLU A 50 30.38 16.41 -20.97
C GLU A 50 29.76 15.01 -21.08
N GLY A 51 30.03 14.33 -22.20
CA GLY A 51 29.57 12.97 -22.48
C GLY A 51 28.30 12.93 -23.35
N ARG A 52 27.62 11.77 -23.36
CA ARG A 52 26.34 11.64 -24.08
C ARG A 52 25.28 12.48 -23.38
N PRO A 53 24.57 13.39 -24.08
CA PRO A 53 23.48 14.16 -23.49
C PRO A 53 22.44 13.24 -22.84
N GLY A 54 22.04 13.60 -21.62
CA GLY A 54 20.92 12.95 -20.94
C GLY A 54 19.60 13.24 -21.62
N TYR A 55 18.59 12.41 -21.34
CA TYR A 55 17.21 12.75 -21.70
C TYR A 55 16.70 13.88 -20.80
N ASP A 56 15.79 14.70 -21.34
CA ASP A 56 15.13 15.75 -20.57
C ASP A 56 14.40 15.16 -19.36
N PRO A 57 14.75 15.56 -18.12
CA PRO A 57 14.03 15.16 -16.92
C PRO A 57 12.53 15.43 -17.00
N LYS A 58 12.09 16.53 -17.62
CA LYS A 58 10.66 16.85 -17.77
C LYS A 58 9.95 15.76 -18.56
N GLY A 59 10.51 15.31 -19.67
CA GLY A 59 9.97 14.20 -20.47
C GLY A 59 9.84 12.90 -19.68
N LEU A 60 10.85 12.56 -18.87
CA LEU A 60 10.80 11.36 -18.01
C LEU A 60 9.77 11.47 -16.88
N ILE A 61 9.59 12.66 -16.29
CA ILE A 61 8.55 12.93 -15.31
C ILE A 61 7.16 12.82 -15.95
N LYS A 62 6.94 13.44 -17.11
CA LYS A 62 5.70 13.35 -17.90
C LYS A 62 5.34 11.88 -18.17
N LEU A 63 6.32 11.07 -18.58
CA LEU A 63 6.17 9.63 -18.80
C LEU A 63 5.70 8.89 -17.54
N TYR A 64 6.25 9.22 -16.37
CA TYR A 64 5.87 8.57 -15.11
C TYR A 64 4.47 8.96 -14.64
N ILE A 65 4.08 10.23 -14.77
CA ILE A 65 2.73 10.68 -14.41
C ILE A 65 1.70 10.01 -15.34
N TYR A 66 1.97 10.03 -16.66
CA TYR A 66 1.11 9.37 -17.64
C TYR A 66 1.01 7.86 -17.40
N GLY A 67 2.14 7.21 -17.16
CA GLY A 67 2.21 5.79 -16.84
C GLY A 67 1.41 5.43 -15.59
N ASN A 68 1.50 6.22 -14.52
CA ASN A 68 0.70 6.02 -13.32
C ASN A 68 -0.80 6.07 -13.64
N ARG A 69 -1.24 7.11 -14.36
CA ARG A 69 -2.65 7.31 -14.75
C ARG A 69 -3.21 6.16 -15.59
N LYS A 70 -2.41 5.61 -16.51
CA LYS A 70 -2.81 4.51 -17.40
C LYS A 70 -2.50 3.11 -16.83
N GLY A 71 -2.00 3.03 -15.58
CA GLY A 71 -1.67 1.76 -14.93
C GLY A 71 -0.37 1.08 -15.43
N ILE A 72 0.48 1.79 -16.16
CA ILE A 72 1.75 1.30 -16.73
C ILE A 72 2.89 1.56 -15.73
N ARG A 73 3.14 0.60 -14.84
CA ARG A 73 4.14 0.74 -13.75
C ARG A 73 5.54 0.18 -14.07
N SER A 74 5.64 -0.69 -15.07
CA SER A 74 6.91 -1.35 -15.44
C SER A 74 7.74 -0.44 -16.35
N SER A 75 9.01 -0.20 -15.99
CA SER A 75 9.92 0.60 -16.83
C SER A 75 10.09 0.02 -18.23
N ARG A 76 9.96 -1.30 -18.41
CA ARG A 76 9.98 -1.94 -19.74
C ARG A 76 8.72 -1.60 -20.55
N LYS A 77 7.54 -1.62 -19.91
CA LYS A 77 6.29 -1.23 -20.56
C LYS A 77 6.24 0.28 -20.85
N LEU A 78 6.87 1.11 -20.01
CA LEU A 78 7.05 2.54 -20.28
C LEU A 78 7.95 2.77 -21.49
N ALA A 79 9.10 2.09 -21.57
CA ALA A 79 9.98 2.15 -22.74
C ALA A 79 9.27 1.69 -24.03
N GLU A 80 8.47 0.62 -23.95
CA GLU A 80 7.62 0.17 -25.06
C GLU A 80 6.55 1.21 -25.43
N SER A 81 5.96 1.88 -24.44
CA SER A 81 4.98 2.95 -24.67
C SER A 81 5.60 4.14 -25.41
N CYS A 82 6.87 4.47 -25.17
CA CYS A 82 7.58 5.49 -25.96
C CYS A 82 7.67 5.12 -27.46
N LYS A 83 7.53 3.85 -27.83
CA LYS A 83 7.58 3.38 -29.23
C LYS A 83 6.21 3.26 -29.88
N LEU A 84 5.20 2.88 -29.09
CA LEU A 84 3.89 2.49 -29.63
C LEU A 84 2.79 3.50 -29.33
N ASN A 85 2.88 4.22 -28.20
CA ASN A 85 1.82 5.11 -27.75
C ASN A 85 2.06 6.55 -28.24
N LEU A 86 1.08 7.07 -28.98
CA LEU A 86 1.16 8.38 -29.62
C LEU A 86 1.19 9.54 -28.61
N GLU A 87 0.37 9.48 -27.55
CA GLU A 87 0.35 10.46 -26.47
C GLU A 87 1.70 10.49 -25.75
N VAL A 88 2.30 9.32 -25.50
CA VAL A 88 3.61 9.22 -24.88
C VAL A 88 4.69 9.78 -25.79
N LYS A 89 4.69 9.43 -27.09
CA LYS A 89 5.63 10.00 -28.06
C LYS A 89 5.56 11.52 -28.08
N TRP A 90 4.36 12.08 -28.06
CA TRP A 90 4.18 13.53 -27.98
C TRP A 90 4.77 14.11 -26.67
N LEU A 91 4.44 13.53 -25.52
CA LEU A 91 4.93 13.97 -24.20
C LEU A 91 6.47 13.98 -24.05
N VAL A 92 7.15 13.01 -24.67
CA VAL A 92 8.62 12.88 -24.58
C VAL A 92 9.33 13.47 -25.80
N GLY A 93 8.63 14.15 -26.71
CA GLY A 93 9.23 14.74 -27.90
C GLY A 93 9.80 13.71 -28.89
N GLY A 94 9.22 12.50 -28.92
CA GLY A 94 9.59 11.42 -29.84
C GLY A 94 10.84 10.61 -29.45
N VAL A 95 11.47 10.91 -28.32
CA VAL A 95 12.63 10.15 -27.84
C VAL A 95 12.21 8.79 -27.26
N GLU A 96 13.06 7.78 -27.44
CA GLU A 96 12.78 6.40 -27.03
C GLU A 96 13.79 5.91 -25.97
N PRO A 97 13.71 6.41 -24.72
CA PRO A 97 14.61 6.00 -23.65
C PRO A 97 14.45 4.51 -23.35
N ASP A 98 15.56 3.85 -23.04
CA ASP A 98 15.54 2.44 -22.67
C ASP A 98 15.01 2.25 -21.24
N PHE A 99 14.65 1.01 -20.90
CA PHE A 99 14.08 0.72 -19.59
C PHE A 99 15.06 0.99 -18.43
N ARG A 100 16.37 0.95 -18.68
CA ARG A 100 17.41 1.22 -17.67
C ARG A 100 17.43 2.69 -17.34
N THR A 101 17.51 3.55 -18.35
CA THR A 101 17.40 5.01 -18.22
C THR A 101 16.17 5.41 -17.41
N ILE A 102 15.00 4.87 -17.77
CA ILE A 102 13.74 5.13 -17.07
C ILE A 102 13.84 4.68 -15.59
N SER A 103 14.30 3.44 -15.37
CA SER A 103 14.42 2.88 -14.02
C SER A 103 15.41 3.64 -13.13
N ASP A 104 16.58 3.99 -13.67
CA ASP A 104 17.64 4.68 -12.95
C ASP A 104 17.22 6.13 -12.63
N PHE A 105 16.52 6.79 -13.56
CA PHE A 105 15.93 8.10 -13.29
C PHE A 105 15.00 8.07 -12.08
N ARG A 106 14.07 7.12 -12.02
CA ARG A 106 13.17 6.98 -10.85
C ARG A 106 13.94 6.66 -9.58
N LYS A 107 14.91 5.75 -9.65
CA LYS A 107 15.72 5.38 -8.48
C LYS A 107 16.46 6.59 -7.90
N ASN A 108 17.04 7.42 -8.76
CA ASN A 108 17.86 8.55 -8.36
C ASN A 108 17.04 9.79 -7.96
N ASN A 109 15.76 9.87 -8.36
CA ASN A 109 14.90 11.04 -8.13
C ASN A 109 13.61 10.68 -7.37
N ILE A 110 13.58 9.58 -6.60
CA ILE A 110 12.35 9.06 -6.00
C ILE A 110 11.64 10.08 -5.09
N ASP A 111 12.40 10.85 -4.31
CA ASP A 111 11.82 11.84 -3.40
C ASP A 111 11.31 13.08 -4.13
N ILE A 112 11.96 13.47 -5.22
CA ILE A 112 11.48 14.54 -6.12
C ILE A 112 10.18 14.10 -6.78
N MET A 113 10.13 12.86 -7.29
CA MET A 113 8.92 12.29 -7.87
C MET A 113 7.75 12.32 -6.90
N LYS A 114 7.95 11.96 -5.61
CA LYS A 114 6.89 12.07 -4.59
C LYS A 114 6.36 13.49 -4.46
N LYS A 115 7.25 14.49 -4.39
CA LYS A 115 6.87 15.91 -4.31
C LYS A 115 6.09 16.36 -5.54
N ILE A 116 6.54 15.98 -6.73
CA ILE A 116 5.86 16.31 -7.99
C ILE A 116 4.47 15.66 -8.06
N PHE A 117 4.35 14.39 -7.68
CA PHE A 117 3.04 13.73 -7.62
C PHE A 117 2.10 14.38 -6.61
N HIS A 118 2.62 14.78 -5.44
CA HIS A 118 1.85 15.52 -4.45
C HIS A 118 1.40 16.88 -5.00
N GLU A 119 2.29 17.63 -5.64
CA GLU A 119 1.98 18.91 -6.27
C GLU A 119 0.94 18.77 -7.40
N PHE A 120 1.06 17.73 -8.23
CA PHE A 120 0.10 17.43 -9.29
C PHE A 120 -1.29 17.22 -8.73
N ASN A 121 -1.39 16.36 -7.72
CA ASN A 121 -2.65 16.06 -7.06
C ASN A 121 -3.21 17.32 -6.38
N ARG A 122 -2.38 18.11 -5.70
CA ARG A 122 -2.78 19.36 -5.04
C ARG A 122 -3.35 20.38 -6.03
N ARG A 123 -2.73 20.55 -7.20
CA ARG A 123 -3.22 21.49 -8.22
C ARG A 123 -4.50 21.01 -8.89
N ILE A 124 -4.64 19.70 -9.11
CA ILE A 124 -5.89 19.13 -9.60
C ILE A 124 -7.00 19.32 -8.56
N ALA A 125 -6.73 18.98 -7.29
CA ALA A 125 -7.62 19.18 -6.16
C ALA A 125 -8.09 20.65 -6.05
N GLY A 126 -7.16 21.61 -6.12
CA GLY A 126 -7.51 23.04 -6.06
C GLY A 126 -8.19 23.61 -7.32
N ALA A 127 -8.17 22.89 -8.44
CA ALA A 127 -8.89 23.26 -9.66
C ALA A 127 -10.29 22.63 -9.74
N VAL A 128 -10.62 21.74 -8.80
CA VAL A 128 -11.90 21.06 -8.71
C VAL A 128 -12.77 21.78 -7.69
N GLU A 129 -14.01 22.06 -8.06
CA GLU A 129 -15.02 22.47 -7.10
C GLU A 129 -15.45 21.24 -6.30
N TRP A 130 -15.19 21.24 -5.00
CA TRP A 130 -15.59 20.15 -4.13
C TRP A 130 -17.07 20.26 -3.77
N GLY A 131 -17.81 19.20 -4.06
CA GLY A 131 -19.23 19.09 -3.73
C GLY A 131 -19.44 18.30 -2.44
N PHE A 132 -20.33 17.30 -2.52
CA PHE A 132 -20.60 16.41 -1.40
C PHE A 132 -19.46 15.41 -1.19
N VAL A 133 -18.80 15.48 -0.03
CA VAL A 133 -17.69 14.59 0.33
C VAL A 133 -18.19 13.48 1.23
N SER A 134 -18.04 12.24 0.79
CA SER A 134 -18.35 11.04 1.56
C SER A 134 -17.10 10.58 2.32
N VAL A 135 -17.21 10.34 3.62
CA VAL A 135 -16.13 9.82 4.46
C VAL A 135 -16.45 8.38 4.83
N ASP A 136 -15.54 7.45 4.52
CA ASP A 136 -15.70 6.03 4.86
C ASP A 136 -14.36 5.38 5.25
N GLY A 137 -14.44 4.38 6.13
CA GLY A 137 -13.32 3.58 6.58
C GLY A 137 -13.20 2.27 5.80
N SER A 138 -12.03 2.01 5.25
CA SER A 138 -11.75 0.77 4.52
C SER A 138 -10.72 -0.07 5.24
N LYS A 139 -10.94 -1.40 5.37
CA LYS A 139 -9.96 -2.29 6.03
C LYS A 139 -8.95 -2.85 5.02
N PHE A 140 -7.68 -2.48 5.15
CA PHE A 140 -6.59 -2.95 4.30
C PHE A 140 -5.71 -3.96 5.05
N LEU A 141 -5.48 -5.12 4.43
CA LEU A 141 -4.72 -6.21 5.05
C LEU A 141 -3.29 -5.77 5.35
N ALA A 142 -2.85 -6.03 6.58
CA ALA A 142 -1.50 -5.82 7.04
C ALA A 142 -0.65 -7.08 6.84
N ASN A 143 0.67 -6.94 6.97
CA ASN A 143 1.58 -8.09 6.92
C ASN A 143 1.65 -8.80 8.28
N ASN A 144 0.53 -9.33 8.77
CA ASN A 144 0.49 -10.13 10.00
C ASN A 144 -0.62 -11.18 9.93
N SER A 145 -0.32 -12.41 10.34
CA SER A 145 -1.34 -13.47 10.38
C SER A 145 -2.22 -13.33 11.62
N LYS A 146 -3.46 -13.83 11.57
CA LYS A 146 -4.36 -13.83 12.74
C LYS A 146 -3.76 -14.59 13.92
N ASP A 147 -2.99 -15.65 13.64
CA ASP A 147 -2.30 -16.44 14.67
C ASP A 147 -1.20 -15.68 15.39
N ARG A 148 -0.58 -14.71 14.69
CA ARG A 148 0.46 -13.81 15.20
C ARG A 148 -0.10 -12.49 15.72
N ASN A 149 -1.42 -12.38 15.90
CA ASN A 149 -2.07 -11.31 16.66
C ASN A 149 -2.62 -11.89 17.97
N PHE A 150 -2.34 -11.23 19.08
CA PHE A 150 -2.69 -11.66 20.43
C PHE A 150 -3.61 -10.63 21.08
N THR A 151 -4.75 -11.09 21.58
CA THR A 151 -5.60 -10.35 22.52
C THR A 151 -5.38 -10.94 23.91
N LYS A 152 -5.77 -10.22 24.98
CA LYS A 152 -5.67 -10.73 26.36
C LYS A 152 -6.34 -12.10 26.50
N ASN A 153 -7.61 -12.22 26.10
CA ASN A 153 -8.34 -13.49 26.12
C ASN A 153 -7.63 -14.59 25.32
N LYS A 154 -7.06 -14.28 24.15
CA LYS A 154 -6.36 -15.27 23.32
C LYS A 154 -5.05 -15.75 23.99
N LEU A 155 -4.37 -14.89 24.75
CA LEU A 155 -3.21 -15.30 25.54
C LEU A 155 -3.65 -16.15 26.72
N ASP A 156 -4.68 -15.75 27.46
CA ASP A 156 -5.23 -16.51 28.59
C ASP A 156 -5.63 -17.92 28.16
N ASP A 157 -6.38 -18.05 27.06
CA ASP A 157 -6.79 -19.33 26.50
C ASP A 157 -5.59 -20.20 26.10
N ARG A 158 -4.57 -19.60 25.48
CA ARG A 158 -3.36 -20.33 25.04
C ARG A 158 -2.49 -20.78 26.21
N ILE A 159 -2.34 -19.93 27.23
CA ILE A 159 -1.59 -20.25 28.46
C ILE A 159 -2.31 -21.36 29.22
N LYS A 160 -3.63 -21.25 29.39
CA LYS A 160 -4.44 -22.29 30.02
C LYS A 160 -4.30 -23.63 29.29
N TRP A 161 -4.46 -23.63 27.97
CA TRP A 161 -4.32 -24.83 27.15
C TRP A 161 -2.93 -25.46 27.26
N LEU A 162 -1.86 -24.65 27.24
CA LEU A 162 -0.49 -25.15 27.39
C LEU A 162 -0.22 -25.74 28.77
N ASN A 163 -0.77 -25.13 29.83
CA ASN A 163 -0.65 -25.67 31.18
C ASN A 163 -1.35 -27.04 31.29
N GLU A 164 -2.58 -27.15 30.78
CA GLU A 164 -3.33 -28.42 30.77
C GLU A 164 -2.58 -29.52 30.01
N HIS A 165 -1.96 -29.21 28.85
CA HIS A 165 -1.17 -30.18 28.08
C HIS A 165 0.15 -30.53 28.77
N THR A 166 0.78 -29.57 29.43
CA THR A 166 2.01 -29.82 30.20
C THR A 166 1.73 -30.76 31.36
N ASP A 167 0.61 -30.55 32.07
CA ASP A 167 0.16 -31.45 33.14
C ASP A 167 -0.15 -32.86 32.62
N GLU A 168 -0.75 -32.97 31.44
CA GLU A 168 -1.00 -34.26 30.78
C GLU A 168 0.31 -34.98 30.42
N TYR A 169 1.27 -34.29 29.80
CA TYR A 169 2.58 -34.88 29.48
C TYR A 169 3.34 -35.32 30.73
N LEU A 170 3.29 -34.54 31.82
CA LEU A 170 3.89 -34.92 33.10
C LEU A 170 3.22 -36.16 33.70
N ARG A 171 1.90 -36.30 33.57
CA ARG A 171 1.18 -37.53 34.00
C ARG A 171 1.60 -38.74 33.18
N ILE A 172 1.68 -38.61 31.85
CA ILE A 172 2.10 -39.72 30.98
C ILE A 172 3.52 -40.17 31.33
N LEU A 173 4.46 -39.24 31.54
CA LEU A 173 5.82 -39.56 31.96
C LEU A 173 5.84 -40.28 33.32
N LYS A 174 5.06 -39.81 34.29
CA LYS A 174 4.93 -40.46 35.60
C LYS A 174 4.36 -41.88 35.49
N ASP A 175 3.32 -42.07 34.69
CA ASP A 175 2.71 -43.39 34.46
C ASP A 175 3.69 -44.33 33.74
N MET A 176 4.54 -43.82 32.83
CA MET A 176 5.59 -44.59 32.17
C MET A 176 6.68 -45.01 33.16
N ASP A 177 7.13 -44.10 34.03
CA ASP A 177 8.10 -44.41 35.09
C ASP A 177 7.53 -45.45 36.09
N GLU A 178 6.22 -45.43 36.36
CA GLU A 178 5.54 -46.42 37.21
C GLU A 178 5.29 -47.77 36.51
N GLN A 179 5.30 -47.81 35.18
CA GLN A 179 5.03 -49.02 34.37
C GLN A 179 6.29 -49.71 33.82
N GLU A 180 7.49 -49.14 34.03
CA GLU A 180 8.77 -49.78 33.72
C GLU A 180 8.98 -51.13 34.47
N ASP A 181 8.14 -51.46 35.46
CA ASP A 181 8.13 -52.77 36.14
C ASP A 181 7.29 -53.87 35.44
N MET A 182 6.62 -53.60 34.30
CA MET A 182 5.78 -54.60 33.60
C MET A 182 6.01 -54.62 32.07
N ASP A 183 6.66 -55.69 31.61
CA ASP A 183 7.24 -55.96 30.28
C ASP A 183 6.33 -55.89 29.03
N GLU A 184 5.09 -55.41 29.07
CA GLU A 184 4.24 -55.40 27.87
C GLU A 184 3.32 -54.18 27.80
N LEU A 185 3.70 -53.16 27.01
CA LEU A 185 2.78 -52.08 26.65
C LEU A 185 2.82 -51.72 25.14
N PRO A 186 1.65 -51.55 24.50
CA PRO A 186 1.49 -51.33 23.07
C PRO A 186 1.75 -49.87 22.67
N GLU A 187 2.27 -49.65 21.44
CA GLU A 187 2.38 -48.39 20.67
C GLU A 187 2.13 -47.07 21.46
N ARG A 188 2.90 -46.82 22.51
CA ARG A 188 2.91 -45.54 23.23
C ARG A 188 3.91 -44.60 22.56
N LEU A 189 3.60 -43.31 22.54
CA LEU A 189 4.54 -42.28 22.10
C LEU A 189 5.88 -42.47 22.82
N ASP A 190 6.97 -42.40 22.06
CA ASP A 190 8.33 -42.49 22.57
C ASP A 190 8.57 -41.43 23.67
N ARG A 191 9.27 -41.81 24.74
CA ARG A 191 9.58 -40.92 25.88
C ARG A 191 10.30 -39.66 25.40
N GLU A 192 11.21 -39.81 24.44
CA GLU A 192 11.95 -38.70 23.82
C GLU A 192 11.01 -37.68 23.17
N VAL A 193 9.95 -38.15 22.49
CA VAL A 193 8.96 -37.29 21.83
C VAL A 193 8.13 -36.51 22.84
N ILE A 194 7.81 -37.10 24.00
CA ILE A 194 7.06 -36.42 25.06
C ILE A 194 7.92 -35.35 25.73
N GLU A 195 9.19 -35.65 26.03
CA GLU A 195 10.13 -34.68 26.59
C GLU A 195 10.38 -33.50 25.64
N GLU A 196 10.50 -33.74 24.34
CA GLU A 196 10.62 -32.69 23.32
C GLU A 196 9.37 -31.80 23.29
N LYS A 197 8.16 -32.38 23.27
CA LYS A 197 6.90 -31.62 23.31
C LYS A 197 6.75 -30.81 24.59
N LEU A 198 7.18 -31.35 25.73
CA LEU A 198 7.14 -30.67 27.01
C LEU A 198 8.11 -29.49 27.06
N LYS A 199 9.30 -29.64 26.48
CA LYS A 199 10.23 -28.51 26.28
C LYS A 199 9.61 -27.44 25.39
N GLU A 200 9.04 -27.81 24.25
CA GLU A 200 8.39 -26.85 23.34
C GLU A 200 7.20 -26.14 24.02
N ALA A 201 6.38 -26.86 24.79
CA ALA A 201 5.26 -26.29 25.53
C ALA A 201 5.72 -25.24 26.55
N ARG A 202 6.78 -25.55 27.32
CA ARG A 202 7.38 -24.61 28.28
C ARG A 202 7.95 -23.36 27.59
N GLU A 203 8.68 -23.51 26.50
CA GLU A 203 9.21 -22.37 25.73
C GLU A 203 8.09 -21.47 25.17
N ARG A 204 6.96 -22.08 24.75
CA ARG A 204 5.78 -21.32 24.28
C ARG A 204 5.07 -20.62 25.43
N LEU A 205 4.99 -21.26 26.61
CA LEU A 205 4.39 -20.69 27.81
C LEU A 205 5.15 -19.42 28.22
N GLU A 206 6.47 -19.50 28.37
CA GLU A 206 7.32 -18.36 28.71
C GLU A 206 7.14 -17.19 27.71
N LYS A 207 7.05 -17.49 26.41
CA LYS A 207 6.78 -16.47 25.38
C LYS A 207 5.42 -15.80 25.56
N TYR A 208 4.36 -16.57 25.83
CA TYR A 208 3.01 -16.02 25.98
C TYR A 208 2.84 -15.23 27.28
N GLU A 209 3.45 -15.67 28.37
CA GLU A 209 3.51 -14.91 29.62
C GLU A 209 4.27 -13.59 29.44
N ALA A 210 5.39 -13.62 28.71
CA ALA A 210 6.11 -12.39 28.36
C ALA A 210 5.25 -11.43 27.52
N TYR A 211 4.50 -11.95 26.53
CA TYR A 211 3.57 -11.15 25.75
C TYR A 211 2.45 -10.54 26.59
N GLN A 212 1.89 -11.31 27.52
CA GLN A 212 0.86 -10.84 28.44
C GLN A 212 1.37 -9.70 29.31
N LYS A 213 2.57 -9.86 29.89
CA LYS A 213 3.23 -8.83 30.69
C LYS A 213 3.46 -7.54 29.89
N ILE A 214 3.96 -7.65 28.65
CA ILE A 214 4.14 -6.48 27.76
C ILE A 214 2.80 -5.79 27.50
N MET A 215 1.72 -6.54 27.25
CA MET A 215 0.40 -5.98 27.00
C MET A 215 -0.21 -5.30 28.24
N GLU A 216 0.10 -5.79 29.43
CA GLU A 216 -0.30 -5.18 30.70
C GLU A 216 0.47 -3.90 30.99
N GLU A 217 1.80 -3.92 30.82
CA GLU A 217 2.67 -2.75 31.02
C GLU A 217 2.37 -1.61 30.04
N THR A 218 2.11 -1.94 28.78
CA THR A 218 1.78 -0.95 27.74
C THR A 218 0.30 -0.56 27.69
N GLY A 219 -0.56 -1.29 28.40
CA GLY A 219 -2.00 -1.05 28.40
C GLY A 219 -2.71 -1.34 27.07
N VAL A 220 -2.05 -1.98 26.10
CA VAL A 220 -2.66 -2.26 24.79
C VAL A 220 -3.68 -3.40 24.86
N SER A 221 -4.77 -3.28 24.11
CA SER A 221 -5.82 -4.31 24.04
C SER A 221 -5.43 -5.53 23.20
N GLN A 222 -4.48 -5.35 22.28
CA GLN A 222 -4.00 -6.38 21.37
C GLN A 222 -2.59 -6.06 20.84
N MET A 223 -1.85 -7.11 20.47
CA MET A 223 -0.48 -7.04 20.00
C MET A 223 -0.28 -7.88 18.73
N SER A 224 0.32 -7.27 17.71
CA SER A 224 0.73 -7.93 16.46
C SER A 224 2.25 -8.15 16.45
N LEU A 225 2.71 -9.33 16.05
CA LEU A 225 4.14 -9.67 16.09
C LEU A 225 4.94 -9.25 14.86
N THR A 226 4.34 -9.26 13.66
CA THR A 226 5.07 -8.92 12.42
C THR A 226 4.94 -7.44 12.08
N ASP A 227 3.74 -6.90 12.21
CA ASP A 227 3.38 -5.53 11.86
C ASP A 227 2.75 -4.89 13.11
N ALA A 228 3.57 -4.20 13.90
CA ALA A 228 3.26 -3.85 15.30
C ALA A 228 2.05 -2.90 15.43
N ASP A 229 1.87 -2.01 14.45
CA ASP A 229 0.78 -1.02 14.45
C ASP A 229 -0.54 -1.60 13.95
N ALA A 230 -0.49 -2.74 13.24
CA ALA A 230 -1.68 -3.38 12.72
C ALA A 230 -2.52 -4.03 13.82
N LYS A 231 -3.83 -4.03 13.62
CA LYS A 231 -4.79 -4.53 14.61
C LYS A 231 -5.73 -5.55 13.97
N LEU A 232 -6.20 -6.51 14.76
CA LEU A 232 -7.27 -7.41 14.38
C LEU A 232 -8.59 -6.63 14.33
N MET A 233 -9.19 -6.58 13.15
CA MET A 233 -10.40 -5.82 12.84
C MET A 233 -11.46 -6.72 12.21
N LYS A 234 -12.74 -6.38 12.42
CA LYS A 234 -13.86 -7.05 11.76
C LYS A 234 -13.97 -6.53 10.33
N ASN A 235 -14.11 -7.45 9.38
CA ASN A 235 -14.32 -7.21 7.96
C ASN A 235 -15.54 -8.06 7.50
N LYS A 236 -15.99 -7.88 6.25
CA LYS A 236 -17.12 -8.63 5.64
C LYS A 236 -16.93 -10.15 5.71
N ASN A 237 -15.69 -10.62 5.61
CA ASN A 237 -15.31 -12.05 5.63
C ASN A 237 -14.81 -12.53 7.01
N GLY A 238 -15.24 -11.90 8.10
CA GLY A 238 -14.79 -12.19 9.46
C GLY A 238 -13.65 -11.28 9.92
N PHE A 239 -12.77 -11.75 10.80
CA PHE A 239 -11.68 -10.93 11.33
C PHE A 239 -10.43 -10.98 10.46
N ALA A 240 -9.71 -9.87 10.33
CA ALA A 240 -8.41 -9.81 9.65
C ALA A 240 -7.50 -8.82 10.36
N VAL A 241 -6.19 -9.07 10.34
CA VAL A 241 -5.22 -8.08 10.84
C VAL A 241 -5.00 -7.06 9.74
N ALA A 242 -5.33 -5.81 10.04
CA ALA A 242 -5.50 -4.77 9.05
C ALA A 242 -5.21 -3.39 9.63
N TYR A 243 -5.16 -2.43 8.72
CA TYR A 243 -5.31 -1.02 9.00
C TYR A 243 -6.67 -0.54 8.52
N ASN A 244 -7.07 0.61 9.02
CA ASN A 244 -8.35 1.24 8.73
C ASN A 244 -8.13 2.68 8.24
N PRO A 245 -7.64 2.88 7.00
CA PRO A 245 -7.64 4.20 6.41
C PRO A 245 -9.05 4.78 6.33
N GLN A 246 -9.18 6.00 6.82
CA GLN A 246 -10.33 6.86 6.57
C GLN A 246 -10.07 7.63 5.29
N THR A 247 -11.03 7.60 4.39
CA THR A 247 -10.92 8.27 3.10
C THR A 247 -12.11 9.18 2.90
N ALA A 248 -11.83 10.44 2.58
CA ALA A 248 -12.82 11.43 2.18
C ALA A 248 -12.79 11.53 0.66
N VAL A 249 -13.92 11.24 0.02
CA VAL A 249 -14.05 11.15 -1.44
C VAL A 249 -15.18 12.04 -1.91
N ASP A 250 -14.90 12.87 -2.91
CA ASP A 250 -15.91 13.69 -3.56
C ASP A 250 -16.87 12.84 -4.41
N SER A 251 -18.16 13.12 -4.29
CA SER A 251 -19.19 12.25 -4.86
C SER A 251 -19.40 12.46 -6.36
N GLU A 252 -19.05 13.63 -6.89
CA GLU A 252 -19.23 13.94 -8.32
C GLU A 252 -17.99 13.54 -9.13
N THR A 253 -16.80 13.89 -8.64
CA THR A 253 -15.53 13.68 -9.33
C THR A 253 -14.86 12.36 -8.97
N HIS A 254 -15.27 11.73 -7.87
CA HIS A 254 -14.63 10.54 -7.29
C HIS A 254 -13.15 10.73 -6.94
N LEU A 255 -12.72 11.98 -6.76
CA LEU A 255 -11.38 12.30 -6.30
C LEU A 255 -11.30 12.15 -4.78
N ILE A 256 -10.19 11.60 -4.32
CA ILE A 256 -9.86 11.53 -2.89
C ILE A 256 -9.45 12.94 -2.47
N ARG A 257 -10.23 13.53 -1.56
CA ARG A 257 -9.98 14.85 -0.99
C ARG A 257 -8.99 14.77 0.16
N ASP A 258 -9.20 13.83 1.08
CA ASP A 258 -8.31 13.59 2.21
C ASP A 258 -8.25 12.09 2.53
N PHE A 259 -7.16 11.66 3.16
CA PHE A 259 -7.08 10.33 3.75
C PHE A 259 -6.18 10.33 4.98
N GLU A 260 -6.55 9.51 5.96
CA GLU A 260 -5.72 9.27 7.14
C GLU A 260 -5.60 7.78 7.40
N MET A 261 -4.37 7.33 7.60
CA MET A 261 -4.11 5.95 7.99
C MET A 261 -4.32 5.78 9.49
N SER A 262 -5.34 5.03 9.87
CA SER A 262 -5.64 4.71 11.27
C SER A 262 -5.48 3.22 11.54
N ASN A 263 -5.14 2.89 12.79
CA ASN A 263 -5.20 1.53 13.31
C ASN A 263 -6.39 1.31 14.26
N GLN A 264 -7.31 2.27 14.36
CA GLN A 264 -8.55 2.09 15.11
C GLN A 264 -9.44 1.05 14.44
N VAL A 265 -9.99 0.14 15.26
CA VAL A 265 -10.81 -0.98 14.78
C VAL A 265 -12.13 -0.50 14.16
N THR A 266 -12.72 0.53 14.75
CA THR A 266 -13.95 1.19 14.29
C THR A 266 -13.67 2.62 13.87
N ASP A 267 -14.61 3.19 13.13
CA ASP A 267 -14.47 4.53 12.56
C ASP A 267 -15.00 5.61 13.52
N HIS A 268 -15.47 5.19 14.70
CA HIS A 268 -15.99 6.06 15.75
C HIS A 268 -14.95 7.11 16.15
N GLY A 269 -15.32 8.39 16.01
CA GLY A 269 -14.48 9.52 16.36
C GLY A 269 -13.47 9.92 15.29
N LEU A 270 -13.47 9.30 14.10
CA LEU A 270 -12.55 9.67 13.02
C LEU A 270 -13.12 10.70 12.03
N LEU A 271 -14.43 10.96 12.08
CA LEU A 271 -15.07 11.95 11.21
C LEU A 271 -14.57 13.37 11.52
N GLU A 272 -14.58 13.77 12.78
CA GLU A 272 -14.17 15.12 13.22
C GLU A 272 -12.71 15.45 12.84
N PRO A 273 -11.70 14.61 13.15
CA PRO A 273 -10.32 14.84 12.69
C PRO A 273 -10.19 14.96 11.16
N THR A 274 -10.97 14.17 10.41
CA THR A 274 -10.98 14.24 8.95
C THR A 274 -11.52 15.57 8.44
N LEU A 275 -12.58 16.08 9.06
CA LEU A 275 -13.14 17.38 8.73
C LEU A 275 -12.21 18.54 9.11
N GLU A 276 -11.49 18.43 10.22
CA GLU A 276 -10.51 19.44 10.63
C GLU A 276 -9.37 19.58 9.61
N ARG A 277 -8.79 18.46 9.16
CA ARG A 277 -7.75 18.48 8.11
C ARG A 277 -8.25 19.09 6.80
N ILE A 278 -9.46 18.70 6.38
CA ILE A 278 -10.09 19.27 5.17
C ILE A 278 -10.27 20.80 5.31
N ARG A 279 -10.64 21.30 6.50
CA ARG A 279 -10.77 22.73 6.77
C ARG A 279 -9.44 23.48 6.71
N GLU A 280 -8.36 22.86 7.22
CA GLU A 280 -7.02 23.46 7.20
C GLU A 280 -6.49 23.65 5.78
N GLU A 281 -6.77 22.71 4.86
CA GLU A 281 -6.27 22.77 3.49
C GLU A 281 -6.97 23.82 2.61
N ASP A 282 -8.28 23.98 2.75
CA ASP A 282 -9.08 24.81 1.82
C ASP A 282 -9.37 26.23 2.34
N GLY A 283 -9.16 26.50 3.62
CA GLY A 283 -9.56 27.78 4.25
C GLY A 283 -11.07 28.08 4.18
N ALA A 284 -11.86 27.17 3.60
CA ALA A 284 -13.31 27.21 3.49
C ALA A 284 -13.96 26.35 4.58
N ALA A 285 -15.05 26.85 5.14
CA ALA A 285 -15.79 26.12 6.17
C ALA A 285 -16.50 24.90 5.55
N VAL A 286 -16.28 23.70 6.11
CA VAL A 286 -17.26 22.61 5.99
C VAL A 286 -18.60 23.16 6.45
N LEU A 287 -19.54 23.30 5.51
CA LEU A 287 -20.83 23.97 5.72
C LEU A 287 -21.78 23.12 6.56
N GLU A 288 -21.79 21.81 6.31
CA GLU A 288 -22.68 20.86 6.95
C GLU A 288 -22.02 19.47 6.95
N ALA A 289 -22.15 18.76 8.07
CA ALA A 289 -21.77 17.35 8.16
C ALA A 289 -23.04 16.55 8.45
N VAL A 290 -23.31 15.56 7.59
CA VAL A 290 -24.47 14.66 7.72
C VAL A 290 -23.93 13.28 8.04
N ALA A 291 -24.30 12.72 9.19
CA ALA A 291 -23.85 11.43 9.71
C ALA A 291 -25.01 10.47 9.92
#